data_AF-M5TD06-F1
#
_entry.id   AF-M5TD06-F1
#
_cell.length_a   1.000
_cell.length_b   1.000
_cell.length_c   1.000
_cell.angle_alpha   90.00
_cell.angle_beta   90.00
_cell.angle_gamma   90.00
#
_symmetry.space_group_name_H-M   'P 1'
#
loop_
_entity.id
_entity.type
_entity.pdbx_description
1 polymer ?
#
loop_
_entity_poly.entity_id
_entity_poly.type
_entity_poly.pdbx_seq_one_letter_code
_entity_poly.pdbx_strand_id
1 'polypeptide(L)'
;MPAITIDDQTIDVPDGSTVLDAANQLGIEIPTLCFLKGYLPSTSCQVCLVRDRANGKLVPSCATKIVDGMQIDSETAEVHAARRTALELLLSDHVGDCLAPCFFACPAHMDIPLMLRQLGGHDLHHAIETIKRDIAIPAVLGRICTKPCEKGCRRSSADDPVSVCELKRYAADQDLAAEQSYTPECAADSGKRVAIIGAGPTGLSAAYYLRQRGHACRLIEATKQLGGRLRLEIDPVTMPRETLDAEIAQIVRLDVDVETETAVDSREAFETLVESYDVVLIAAGMDAVKLADEWSVESSRRGIDITRETYQTKRGNVFAAGSAVRGKCLFVRSAADGKEVAGCIDQFLSGETVTAPAKPFASRLGRLATDEMKQFLAGAASVPVQILTKKEEYSSDQVADQSDRCLSCGCVAHGDCRLENYSARYGADPNRFGTRQGKYEVVGRGGKVLFEPGKCIKCELCIQIASESKNALGLSFVGRGFDVRVSVPFDGNYDEGMGELAARCIAACPTGALYFDRKTE
;
A
#
# COMPACT_ATOMS: atom_id res chain seq x y z
N MET A 1 11.03 38.09 24.78
CA MET A 1 10.46 37.45 23.59
C MET A 1 11.39 37.73 22.43
N PRO A 2 12.27 36.79 22.07
CA PRO A 2 13.09 36.93 20.87
C PRO A 2 12.22 36.82 19.61
N ALA A 3 12.56 37.60 18.59
CA ALA A 3 12.01 37.49 17.25
C ALA A 3 12.82 36.47 16.41
N ILE A 4 12.13 35.66 15.62
CA ILE A 4 12.74 34.73 14.65
C ILE A 4 12.02 34.80 13.31
N THR A 5 12.78 34.67 12.22
CA THR A 5 12.24 34.51 10.87
C THR A 5 12.51 33.09 10.36
N ILE A 6 11.48 32.36 9.91
CA ILE A 6 11.58 31.03 9.29
C ILE A 6 10.90 31.09 7.92
N ASP A 7 11.61 30.77 6.85
CA ASP A 7 11.10 30.81 5.46
C ASP A 7 10.34 32.13 5.18
N ASP A 8 10.98 33.24 5.52
CA ASP A 8 10.52 34.63 5.36
C ASP A 8 9.27 35.03 6.20
N GLN A 9 8.83 34.16 7.13
CA GLN A 9 7.78 34.47 8.11
C GLN A 9 8.36 34.77 9.48
N THR A 10 7.98 35.90 10.09
CA THR A 10 8.53 36.37 11.37
C THR A 10 7.53 36.24 12.50
N ILE A 11 8.01 35.82 13.68
CA ILE A 11 7.20 35.69 14.90
C ILE A 11 8.02 36.00 16.14
N ASP A 12 7.37 36.59 17.14
CA ASP A 12 7.90 36.72 18.50
C ASP A 12 7.48 35.50 19.33
N VAL A 13 8.44 34.86 20.01
CA VAL A 13 8.17 33.67 20.83
C VAL A 13 8.57 33.87 22.29
N PRO A 14 8.05 33.05 23.22
CA PRO A 14 8.54 33.03 24.60
C PRO A 14 10.04 32.72 24.69
N ASP A 15 10.70 33.29 25.70
CA ASP A 15 12.11 33.00 25.97
C ASP A 15 12.29 31.50 26.26
N GLY A 16 13.31 30.90 25.64
CA GLY A 16 13.60 29.47 25.75
C GLY A 16 12.84 28.56 24.79
N SER A 17 11.99 29.10 23.91
CA SER A 17 11.41 28.36 22.78
C SER A 17 12.49 27.82 21.83
N THR A 18 12.19 26.69 21.20
CA THR A 18 13.02 26.10 20.15
C THR A 18 12.58 26.57 18.76
N VAL A 19 13.45 26.42 17.76
CA VAL A 19 13.10 26.71 16.35
C VAL A 19 11.87 25.90 15.92
N LEU A 20 11.74 24.65 16.37
CA LEU A 20 10.57 23.82 16.09
C LEU A 20 9.28 24.38 16.73
N ASP A 21 9.36 24.95 17.93
CA ASP A 21 8.20 25.59 18.58
C ASP A 21 7.69 26.79 17.77
N ALA A 22 8.60 27.60 17.24
CA ALA A 22 8.26 28.73 16.38
C ALA A 22 7.67 28.27 15.04
N ALA A 23 8.26 27.26 14.40
CA ALA A 23 7.75 26.69 13.16
C ALA A 23 6.31 26.17 13.32
N ASN A 24 6.02 25.46 14.41
CA ASN A 24 4.67 24.99 14.70
C ASN A 24 3.66 26.14 14.89
N GLN A 25 4.05 27.26 15.51
CA GLN A 25 3.18 28.43 15.67
C GLN A 25 2.91 29.15 14.33
N LEU A 26 3.88 29.11 13.41
CA LEU A 26 3.76 29.63 12.05
C LEU A 26 3.01 28.67 11.10
N GLY A 27 2.69 27.45 11.54
CA GLY A 27 2.12 26.41 10.67
C GLY A 27 3.12 25.82 9.66
N ILE A 28 4.42 26.00 9.90
CA ILE A 28 5.49 25.41 9.08
C ILE A 28 5.80 24.01 9.61
N GLU A 29 5.54 22.99 8.80
CA GLU A 29 5.77 21.59 9.17
C GLU A 29 7.24 21.20 9.01
N ILE A 30 7.98 21.12 10.13
CA ILE A 30 9.31 20.52 10.16
C ILE A 30 9.22 19.07 10.66
N PRO A 31 9.66 18.06 9.87
CA PRO A 31 9.53 16.66 10.24
C PRO A 31 10.40 16.29 11.45
N THR A 32 9.92 15.36 12.26
CA THR A 32 10.63 14.84 13.43
C THR A 32 10.44 13.33 13.56
N LEU A 33 11.41 12.59 14.10
CA LEU A 33 11.18 11.18 14.46
C LEU A 33 11.44 10.95 15.95
N CYS A 34 12.54 11.50 16.46
CA CYS A 34 12.97 11.34 17.86
C CYS A 34 12.53 12.49 18.78
N PHE A 35 11.38 13.12 18.52
CA PHE A 35 10.86 14.23 19.31
C PHE A 35 9.40 13.99 19.67
N LEU A 36 9.08 14.28 20.93
CA LEU A 36 7.74 14.33 21.49
C LEU A 36 7.69 15.51 22.47
N LYS A 37 6.66 16.35 22.36
CA LYS A 37 6.51 17.53 23.22
C LYS A 37 6.45 17.11 24.70
N GLY A 38 7.23 17.79 25.54
CA GLY A 38 7.36 17.46 26.97
C GLY A 38 8.56 16.56 27.30
N TYR A 39 9.24 16.01 26.30
CA TYR A 39 10.41 15.15 26.45
C TYR A 39 11.68 15.82 25.91
N LEU A 40 12.83 15.32 26.35
CA LEU A 40 14.12 15.82 25.89
C LEU A 40 14.37 15.38 24.43
N PRO A 41 14.75 16.31 23.54
CA PRO A 41 15.06 15.97 22.15
C PRO A 41 16.39 15.20 22.08
N SER A 42 16.37 13.98 21.53
CA SER A 42 17.60 13.19 21.31
C SER A 42 18.50 13.81 20.21
N THR A 43 17.91 14.53 19.24
CA THR A 43 18.56 15.08 18.03
C THR A 43 19.22 14.06 17.09
N SER A 44 19.26 12.78 17.46
CA SER A 44 19.91 11.69 16.73
C SER A 44 19.32 11.41 15.35
N CYS A 45 18.00 11.57 15.17
CA CYS A 45 17.37 11.25 13.89
C CYS A 45 17.71 12.25 12.76
N GLN A 46 18.11 13.48 13.11
CA GLN A 46 18.47 14.57 12.17
C GLN A 46 17.42 14.93 11.09
N VAL A 47 16.21 14.36 11.13
CA VAL A 47 15.16 14.69 10.14
C VAL A 47 14.65 16.13 10.33
N CYS A 48 14.80 16.71 11.51
CA CYS A 48 14.41 18.10 11.82
C CYS A 48 15.46 19.16 11.48
N LEU A 49 16.51 18.81 10.72
CA LEU A 49 17.54 19.77 10.35
C LEU A 49 16.94 20.94 9.55
N VAL A 50 17.45 22.13 9.86
CA VAL A 50 17.18 23.41 9.19
C VAL A 50 18.49 24.18 9.07
N ARG A 51 18.57 25.13 8.15
CA ARG A 51 19.78 25.93 7.94
C ARG A 51 19.67 27.26 8.66
N ASP A 52 20.65 27.57 9.49
CA ASP A 52 20.83 28.90 10.08
C ASP A 52 21.55 29.81 9.08
N ARG A 53 20.89 30.90 8.65
CA ARG A 53 21.44 31.83 7.65
C ARG A 53 22.69 32.54 8.17
N ALA A 54 22.79 32.80 9.47
CA ALA A 54 23.86 33.64 10.03
C ALA A 54 25.23 32.95 9.97
N ASN A 55 25.28 31.64 10.18
CA ASN A 55 26.53 30.87 10.18
C ASN A 55 26.60 29.79 9.08
N GLY A 56 25.51 29.60 8.32
CA GLY A 56 25.40 28.64 7.23
C GLY A 56 25.34 27.16 7.68
N LYS A 57 25.22 26.87 8.97
CA LYS A 57 25.21 25.51 9.49
C LYS A 57 23.79 24.92 9.49
N LEU A 58 23.74 23.60 9.34
CA LEU A 58 22.54 22.83 9.63
C LEU A 58 22.46 22.56 11.13
N VAL A 59 21.30 22.88 11.73
CA VAL A 59 21.04 22.73 13.16
C VAL A 59 19.72 21.98 13.38
N PRO A 60 19.60 21.17 14.44
CA PRO A 60 18.36 20.45 14.73
C PRO A 60 17.32 21.43 15.30
N SER A 61 16.21 21.63 14.60
CA SER A 61 15.19 22.61 15.02
C SER A 61 14.55 22.25 16.37
N CYS A 62 14.48 20.94 16.70
CA CYS A 62 13.85 20.44 17.93
C CYS A 62 14.62 20.76 19.22
N ALA A 63 15.90 21.13 19.13
CA ALA A 63 16.75 21.43 20.29
C ALA A 63 17.37 22.83 20.25
N THR A 64 17.47 23.44 19.07
CA THR A 64 18.07 24.76 18.89
C THR A 64 17.21 25.83 19.56
N LYS A 65 17.77 26.50 20.55
CA LYS A 65 17.13 27.62 21.26
C LYS A 65 17.17 28.88 20.42
N ILE A 66 16.05 29.60 20.41
CA ILE A 66 15.92 30.84 19.65
C ILE A 66 16.67 31.96 20.36
N VAL A 67 17.42 32.73 19.57
CA VAL A 67 17.98 34.02 19.96
C VAL A 67 17.35 35.10 19.09
N ASP A 68 17.31 36.33 19.60
CA ASP A 68 16.69 37.45 18.90
C ASP A 68 17.35 37.71 17.54
N GLY A 69 16.52 37.90 16.52
CA GLY A 69 16.95 38.15 15.14
C GLY A 69 17.44 36.90 14.39
N MET A 70 17.22 35.69 14.91
CA MET A 70 17.58 34.44 14.23
C MET A 70 16.84 34.29 12.90
N GLN A 71 17.52 33.80 11.86
CA GLN A 71 16.95 33.57 10.53
C GLN A 71 17.21 32.14 10.07
N ILE A 72 16.14 31.42 9.74
CA ILE A 72 16.17 29.99 9.43
C ILE A 72 15.56 29.73 8.05
N ASP A 73 16.24 28.89 7.28
CA ASP A 73 15.70 28.26 6.08
C ASP A 73 15.36 26.80 6.38
N SER A 74 14.11 26.41 6.13
CA SER A 74 13.64 25.04 6.36
C SER A 74 13.30 24.31 5.06
N GLU A 75 12.95 25.03 3.99
CA GLU A 75 12.51 24.47 2.71
C GLU A 75 13.46 24.81 1.54
N THR A 76 14.72 24.38 1.68
CA THR A 76 15.75 24.51 0.63
C THR A 76 16.22 23.15 0.13
N ALA A 77 16.77 23.11 -1.10
CA ALA A 77 17.33 21.89 -1.68
C ALA A 77 18.42 21.26 -0.81
N GLU A 78 19.24 22.08 -0.14
CA GLU A 78 20.28 21.61 0.79
C GLU A 78 19.66 20.95 2.03
N VAL A 79 18.67 21.60 2.65
CA VAL A 79 17.98 21.05 3.83
C VAL A 79 17.28 19.74 3.46
N HIS A 80 16.59 19.68 2.33
CA HIS A 80 15.95 18.46 1.83
C HIS A 80 16.95 17.34 1.56
N ALA A 81 18.12 17.65 0.99
CA ALA A 81 19.19 16.68 0.77
C ALA A 81 19.77 16.15 2.08
N ALA A 82 19.91 17.00 3.11
CA ALA A 82 20.35 16.60 4.43
C ALA A 82 19.32 15.69 5.12
N ARG A 83 18.03 16.06 5.10
CA ARG A 83 16.94 15.24 5.66
C ARG A 83 16.84 13.88 4.97
N ARG A 84 16.94 13.84 3.64
CA ARG A 84 16.98 12.60 2.85
C ARG A 84 18.14 11.71 3.27
N THR A 85 19.35 12.29 3.39
CA THR A 85 20.54 11.56 3.82
C THR A 85 20.38 10.99 5.23
N ALA A 86 19.79 11.74 6.15
CA ALA A 86 19.50 11.26 7.50
C ALA A 86 18.54 10.06 7.48
N LEU A 87 17.47 10.12 6.68
CA LEU A 87 16.52 9.01 6.52
C LEU A 87 17.19 7.77 5.93
N GLU A 88 18.04 7.92 4.91
CA GLU A 88 18.78 6.81 4.28
C GLU A 88 19.79 6.16 5.23
N LEU A 89 20.40 6.93 6.13
CA LEU A 89 21.24 6.40 7.20
C LEU A 89 20.43 5.64 8.26
N LEU A 90 19.22 6.12 8.61
CA LEU A 90 18.33 5.35 9.50
C LEU A 90 17.87 4.04 8.83
N LEU A 91 17.67 4.07 7.51
CA LEU A 91 17.26 2.91 6.73
C LEU A 91 18.38 1.89 6.53
N SER A 92 19.66 2.27 6.61
CA SER A 92 20.77 1.32 6.44
C SER A 92 20.80 0.23 7.52
N ASP A 93 20.33 0.57 8.72
CA ASP A 93 20.18 -0.35 9.85
C ASP A 93 18.75 -0.92 9.97
N HIS A 94 17.82 -0.50 9.09
CA HIS A 94 16.43 -0.93 9.14
C HIS A 94 16.27 -2.36 8.61
N VAL A 95 15.75 -3.23 9.46
CA VAL A 95 15.55 -4.65 9.17
C VAL A 95 14.07 -5.01 9.28
N GLY A 96 13.39 -4.93 8.15
CA GLY A 96 11.99 -5.34 8.00
C GLY A 96 11.45 -4.93 6.63
N ASP A 97 10.37 -5.56 6.17
CA ASP A 97 9.65 -5.04 5.01
C ASP A 97 8.62 -4.02 5.46
N CYS A 98 8.48 -2.90 4.73
CA CYS A 98 7.29 -2.04 4.88
C CYS A 98 6.06 -2.79 4.38
N LEU A 99 6.15 -3.32 3.15
CA LEU A 99 5.11 -4.06 2.45
C LEU A 99 5.50 -5.53 2.24
N ALA A 100 4.57 -6.45 2.45
CA ALA A 100 4.85 -7.87 2.33
C ALA A 100 5.23 -8.28 0.88
N PRO A 101 6.08 -9.31 0.68
CA PRO A 101 6.48 -9.77 -0.65
C PRO A 101 5.31 -10.11 -1.59
N CYS A 102 4.20 -10.62 -1.05
CA CYS A 102 3.00 -10.96 -1.81
C CYS A 102 2.31 -9.74 -2.44
N PHE A 103 2.46 -8.53 -1.87
CA PHE A 103 1.98 -7.26 -2.44
C PHE A 103 2.70 -6.95 -3.76
N PHE A 104 4.02 -7.12 -3.80
CA PHE A 104 4.82 -6.87 -5.00
C PHE A 104 4.67 -7.95 -6.07
N ALA A 105 4.39 -9.18 -5.64
CA ALA A 105 4.15 -10.29 -6.56
C ALA A 105 2.74 -10.25 -7.19
N CYS A 106 1.73 -9.73 -6.48
CA CYS A 106 0.38 -9.57 -7.00
C CYS A 106 0.31 -8.39 -7.99
N PRO A 107 -0.06 -8.60 -9.27
CA PRO A 107 -0.16 -7.48 -10.21
C PRO A 107 -1.21 -6.43 -9.83
N ALA A 108 -2.21 -6.81 -9.04
CA ALA A 108 -3.25 -5.91 -8.55
C ALA A 108 -2.87 -5.18 -7.24
N HIS A 109 -1.70 -5.50 -6.67
CA HIS A 109 -1.22 -4.92 -5.42
C HIS A 109 -2.21 -5.06 -4.25
N MET A 110 -2.92 -6.20 -4.19
CA MET A 110 -3.86 -6.51 -3.12
C MET A 110 -3.16 -6.58 -1.77
N ASP A 111 -3.76 -5.97 -0.74
CA ASP A 111 -3.32 -6.09 0.65
C ASP A 111 -3.68 -7.47 1.24
N ILE A 112 -2.94 -8.48 0.77
CA ILE A 112 -3.08 -9.86 1.19
C ILE A 112 -2.89 -10.02 2.71
N PRO A 113 -1.86 -9.40 3.35
CA PRO A 113 -1.72 -9.50 4.79
C PRO A 113 -2.93 -8.98 5.56
N LEU A 114 -3.53 -7.86 5.17
CA LEU A 114 -4.73 -7.34 5.86
C LEU A 114 -5.92 -8.28 5.68
N MET A 115 -6.19 -8.72 4.45
CA MET A 115 -7.26 -9.69 4.17
C MET A 115 -7.11 -10.96 5.02
N LEU A 116 -5.90 -11.54 5.10
CA LEU A 116 -5.66 -12.75 5.89
C LEU A 116 -5.89 -12.50 7.38
N ARG A 117 -5.51 -11.34 7.92
CA ARG A 117 -5.80 -11.02 9.33
C ARG A 117 -7.29 -10.91 9.60
N GLN A 118 -8.04 -10.26 8.71
CA GLN A 118 -9.49 -10.13 8.84
C GLN A 118 -10.16 -11.50 8.78
N LEU A 119 -9.76 -12.37 7.84
CA LEU A 119 -10.25 -13.75 7.78
C LEU A 119 -9.86 -14.59 9.01
N GLY A 120 -8.63 -14.43 9.53
CA GLY A 120 -8.18 -15.03 10.79
C GLY A 120 -9.04 -14.63 11.99
N GLY A 121 -9.48 -13.37 12.04
CA GLY A 121 -10.39 -12.84 13.04
C GLY A 121 -11.88 -13.08 12.76
N HIS A 122 -12.23 -13.92 11.78
CA HIS A 122 -13.60 -14.16 11.30
C HIS A 122 -14.36 -12.90 10.82
N ASP A 123 -13.64 -11.84 10.47
CA ASP A 123 -14.17 -10.59 9.96
C ASP A 123 -14.32 -10.63 8.44
N LEU A 124 -15.32 -11.39 7.99
CA LEU A 124 -15.59 -11.59 6.58
C LEU A 124 -15.96 -10.28 5.86
N HIS A 125 -16.67 -9.37 6.56
CA HIS A 125 -17.14 -8.10 5.98
C HIS A 125 -15.97 -7.21 5.57
N HIS A 126 -15.05 -6.93 6.49
CA HIS A 126 -13.90 -6.10 6.14
C HIS A 126 -12.89 -6.86 5.27
N ALA A 127 -12.84 -8.19 5.32
CA ALA A 127 -12.04 -8.99 4.40
C ALA A 127 -12.49 -8.79 2.94
N ILE A 128 -13.79 -8.88 2.65
CA ILE A 128 -14.29 -8.66 1.28
C ILE A 128 -14.11 -7.20 0.84
N GLU A 129 -14.29 -6.23 1.74
CA GLU A 129 -13.99 -4.82 1.47
C GLU A 129 -12.52 -4.64 1.03
N THR A 130 -11.56 -5.16 1.82
CA THR A 130 -10.12 -5.12 1.51
C THR A 130 -9.82 -5.74 0.14
N ILE A 131 -10.43 -6.90 -0.15
CA ILE A 131 -10.26 -7.58 -1.44
C ILE A 131 -10.79 -6.72 -2.59
N LYS A 132 -12.03 -6.22 -2.47
CA LYS A 132 -12.71 -5.49 -3.55
C LYS A 132 -12.14 -4.10 -3.79
N ARG A 133 -11.52 -3.48 -2.79
CA ARG A 133 -10.69 -2.28 -2.96
C ARG A 133 -9.56 -2.46 -3.98
N ASP A 134 -9.00 -3.67 -4.06
CA ASP A 134 -7.84 -3.95 -4.90
C ASP A 134 -8.15 -4.82 -6.13
N ILE A 135 -9.24 -5.57 -6.13
CA ILE A 135 -9.64 -6.48 -7.20
C ILE A 135 -11.15 -6.36 -7.45
N ALA A 136 -11.54 -5.93 -8.65
CA ALA A 136 -12.94 -5.80 -9.06
C ALA A 136 -13.68 -7.15 -9.28
N ILE A 137 -12.94 -8.22 -9.56
CA ILE A 137 -13.47 -9.56 -9.90
C ILE A 137 -12.85 -10.69 -9.05
N PRO A 138 -12.94 -10.63 -7.71
CA PRO A 138 -12.25 -11.55 -6.82
C PRO A 138 -12.75 -12.99 -6.86
N ALA A 139 -14.04 -13.25 -7.07
CA ALA A 139 -14.61 -14.59 -7.18
C ALA A 139 -14.09 -15.32 -8.44
N VAL A 140 -14.06 -14.62 -9.58
CA VAL A 140 -13.46 -15.14 -10.81
C VAL A 140 -11.96 -15.38 -10.60
N LEU A 141 -11.21 -14.38 -10.13
CA LEU A 141 -9.77 -14.54 -9.90
C LEU A 141 -9.46 -15.52 -8.76
N GLY A 142 -10.41 -15.87 -7.90
CA GLY A 142 -10.28 -16.93 -6.91
C GLY A 142 -10.16 -18.32 -7.56
N ARG A 143 -10.69 -18.48 -8.78
CA ARG A 143 -10.73 -19.74 -9.53
C ARG A 143 -9.64 -19.85 -10.58
N ILE A 144 -9.30 -18.75 -11.26
CA ILE A 144 -8.45 -18.78 -12.47
C ILE A 144 -7.08 -18.09 -12.32
N CYS A 145 -6.78 -17.47 -11.17
CA CYS A 145 -5.51 -16.79 -10.98
C CYS A 145 -4.34 -17.78 -11.00
N THR A 146 -3.22 -17.39 -11.62
CA THR A 146 -1.98 -18.18 -11.65
C THR A 146 -1.14 -18.06 -10.37
N LYS A 147 -1.75 -17.52 -9.31
CA LYS A 147 -1.26 -17.41 -7.93
C LYS A 147 0.15 -16.80 -7.81
N PRO A 148 0.45 -15.65 -8.46
CA PRO A 148 1.79 -15.06 -8.39
C PRO A 148 2.18 -14.66 -6.96
N CYS A 149 1.21 -14.23 -6.16
CA CYS A 149 1.42 -13.92 -4.73
C CYS A 149 1.87 -15.13 -3.91
N GLU A 150 1.35 -16.33 -4.19
CA GLU A 150 1.75 -17.56 -3.50
C GLU A 150 3.15 -18.01 -3.93
N LYS A 151 3.53 -17.80 -5.20
CA LYS A 151 4.90 -18.03 -5.69
C LYS A 151 5.93 -17.12 -5.04
N GLY A 152 5.52 -15.91 -4.63
CA GLY A 152 6.34 -14.95 -3.90
C GLY A 152 6.27 -15.11 -2.37
N CYS A 153 5.55 -16.11 -1.86
CA CYS A 153 5.39 -16.29 -0.42
C CYS A 153 6.69 -16.78 0.23
N ARG A 154 7.16 -16.09 1.27
CA ARG A 154 8.37 -16.51 2.01
C ARG A 154 8.21 -17.85 2.71
N ARG A 155 6.98 -18.19 3.11
CA ARG A 155 6.66 -19.45 3.78
C ARG A 155 7.02 -20.68 2.95
N SER A 156 7.05 -20.56 1.62
CA SER A 156 7.46 -21.62 0.70
C SER A 156 8.88 -22.14 0.91
N SER A 157 9.75 -21.43 1.64
CA SER A 157 11.09 -21.91 2.00
C SER A 157 11.10 -22.79 3.27
N ALA A 158 9.98 -22.85 4.00
CA ALA A 158 9.81 -23.65 5.21
C ALA A 158 8.86 -24.84 4.97
N ASP A 159 7.69 -24.57 4.41
CA ASP A 159 6.66 -25.55 4.04
C ASP A 159 5.85 -25.00 2.84
N ASP A 160 4.54 -25.26 2.76
CA ASP A 160 3.70 -24.76 1.67
C ASP A 160 3.32 -23.27 1.82
N PRO A 161 3.13 -22.52 0.71
CA PRO A 161 2.64 -21.15 0.77
C PRO A 161 1.26 -21.07 1.44
N VAL A 162 0.89 -19.87 1.90
CA VAL A 162 -0.50 -19.60 2.31
C VAL A 162 -1.40 -19.69 1.08
N SER A 163 -2.56 -20.36 1.21
CA SER A 163 -3.57 -20.55 0.16
C SER A 163 -4.38 -19.27 -0.15
N VAL A 164 -3.69 -18.17 -0.43
CA VAL A 164 -4.24 -16.83 -0.67
C VAL A 164 -5.37 -16.85 -1.70
N CYS A 165 -5.22 -17.62 -2.78
CA CYS A 165 -6.20 -17.67 -3.86
C CYS A 165 -7.51 -18.31 -3.40
N GLU A 166 -7.45 -19.39 -2.62
CA GLU A 166 -8.63 -20.10 -2.10
C GLU A 166 -9.31 -19.30 -0.98
N LEU A 167 -8.53 -18.67 -0.09
CA LEU A 167 -9.07 -17.83 0.99
C LEU A 167 -9.80 -16.59 0.44
N LYS A 168 -9.23 -15.95 -0.60
CA LYS A 168 -9.91 -14.88 -1.34
C LYS A 168 -11.17 -15.39 -2.04
N ARG A 169 -11.11 -16.59 -2.64
CA ARG A 169 -12.28 -17.21 -3.28
C ARG A 169 -13.40 -17.41 -2.26
N TYR A 170 -13.08 -17.98 -1.10
CA TYR A 170 -14.03 -18.17 0.00
C TYR A 170 -14.74 -16.85 0.34
N ALA A 171 -13.97 -15.79 0.60
CA ALA A 171 -14.54 -14.49 0.95
C ALA A 171 -15.47 -13.93 -0.14
N ALA A 172 -15.06 -14.04 -1.40
CA ALA A 172 -15.83 -13.56 -2.54
C ALA A 172 -17.08 -14.41 -2.81
N ASP A 173 -17.02 -15.73 -2.61
CA ASP A 173 -18.16 -16.63 -2.79
C ASP A 173 -19.22 -16.38 -1.69
N GLN A 174 -18.81 -16.17 -0.44
CA GLN A 174 -19.72 -15.79 0.64
C GLN A 174 -20.40 -14.44 0.36
N ASP A 175 -19.65 -13.47 -0.17
CA ASP A 175 -20.21 -12.18 -0.56
C ASP A 175 -21.22 -12.28 -1.71
N LEU A 176 -20.96 -13.10 -2.72
CA LEU A 176 -21.90 -13.34 -3.82
C LEU A 176 -23.17 -14.06 -3.35
N ALA A 177 -23.06 -14.91 -2.33
CA ALA A 177 -24.18 -15.65 -1.76
C ALA A 177 -24.98 -14.85 -0.73
N ALA A 178 -24.42 -13.77 -0.19
CA ALA A 178 -25.08 -12.94 0.81
C ALA A 178 -26.31 -12.22 0.25
N GLU A 179 -27.35 -12.06 1.08
CA GLU A 179 -28.54 -11.28 0.73
C GLU A 179 -28.19 -9.84 0.34
N GLN A 180 -27.21 -9.27 1.05
CA GLN A 180 -26.65 -7.96 0.77
C GLN A 180 -25.14 -8.09 0.56
N SER A 181 -24.75 -8.24 -0.71
CA SER A 181 -23.34 -8.24 -1.08
C SER A 181 -22.70 -6.87 -0.93
N TYR A 182 -21.41 -6.83 -0.61
CA TYR A 182 -20.61 -5.62 -0.52
C TYR A 182 -20.67 -4.81 -1.83
N THR A 183 -20.96 -3.53 -1.67
CA THR A 183 -20.96 -2.51 -2.72
C THR A 183 -20.02 -1.39 -2.27
N PRO A 184 -19.01 -1.02 -3.06
CA PRO A 184 -18.11 0.07 -2.69
C PRO A 184 -18.83 1.41 -2.65
N GLU A 185 -18.33 2.31 -1.80
CA GLU A 185 -18.73 3.71 -1.83
C GLU A 185 -18.31 4.36 -3.16
N CYS A 186 -19.21 5.13 -3.75
CA CYS A 186 -18.94 5.90 -4.96
C CYS A 186 -18.97 7.39 -4.62
N ALA A 187 -17.97 8.13 -5.10
CA ALA A 187 -17.97 9.58 -5.03
C ALA A 187 -19.17 10.16 -5.79
N ALA A 188 -19.53 11.40 -5.46
CA ALA A 188 -20.58 12.12 -6.17
C ALA A 188 -20.29 12.20 -7.66
N ASP A 189 -21.34 12.20 -8.49
CA ASP A 189 -21.17 12.23 -9.93
C ASP A 189 -20.40 13.48 -10.37
N SER A 190 -19.27 13.24 -11.03
CA SER A 190 -18.38 14.25 -11.60
C SER A 190 -18.95 14.97 -12.82
N GLY A 191 -20.05 14.47 -13.39
CA GLY A 191 -20.60 14.90 -14.68
C GLY A 191 -19.78 14.46 -15.90
N LYS A 192 -18.70 13.71 -15.70
CA LYS A 192 -17.83 13.19 -16.76
C LYS A 192 -18.25 11.81 -17.24
N ARG A 193 -18.12 11.56 -18.55
CA ARG A 193 -18.56 10.32 -19.21
C ARG A 193 -17.41 9.60 -19.90
N VAL A 194 -17.29 8.30 -19.65
CA VAL A 194 -16.26 7.43 -20.24
C VAL A 194 -16.91 6.30 -21.06
N ALA A 195 -16.54 6.19 -22.32
CA ALA A 195 -16.87 5.03 -23.15
C ALA A 195 -15.76 3.99 -23.05
N ILE A 196 -16.11 2.74 -22.77
CA ILE A 196 -15.16 1.64 -22.59
C ILE A 196 -15.46 0.57 -23.64
N ILE A 197 -14.57 0.43 -24.63
CA ILE A 197 -14.70 -0.54 -25.73
C ILE A 197 -14.15 -1.88 -25.25
N GLY A 198 -15.03 -2.86 -25.04
CA GLY A 198 -14.74 -4.23 -24.62
C GLY A 198 -15.06 -4.49 -23.15
N ALA A 199 -15.96 -5.44 -22.87
CA ALA A 199 -16.40 -5.81 -21.52
C ALA A 199 -15.66 -7.05 -20.98
N GLY A 200 -14.36 -7.14 -21.27
CA GLY A 200 -13.45 -8.13 -20.70
C GLY A 200 -12.96 -7.76 -19.29
N PRO A 201 -11.99 -8.49 -18.72
CA PRO A 201 -11.47 -8.25 -17.37
C PRO A 201 -10.90 -6.83 -17.19
N THR A 202 -10.31 -6.23 -18.23
CA THR A 202 -9.79 -4.86 -18.18
C THR A 202 -10.93 -3.83 -18.16
N GLY A 203 -11.91 -3.95 -19.07
CA GLY A 203 -13.03 -3.02 -19.15
C GLY A 203 -13.93 -3.07 -17.92
N LEU A 204 -14.26 -4.29 -17.43
CA LEU A 204 -15.02 -4.48 -16.20
C LEU A 204 -14.32 -3.86 -14.98
N SER A 205 -13.00 -4.09 -14.85
CA SER A 205 -12.20 -3.50 -13.77
C SER A 205 -12.14 -1.98 -13.88
N ALA A 206 -11.91 -1.43 -15.08
CA ALA A 206 -11.90 0.02 -15.29
C ALA A 206 -13.25 0.67 -14.92
N ALA A 207 -14.37 0.10 -15.38
CA ALA A 207 -15.71 0.58 -15.05
C ALA A 207 -15.96 0.59 -13.53
N TYR A 208 -15.57 -0.47 -12.83
CA TYR A 208 -15.68 -0.59 -11.38
C TYR A 208 -14.97 0.55 -10.62
N TYR A 209 -13.75 0.90 -11.03
CA TYR A 209 -12.96 1.94 -10.37
C TYR A 209 -13.30 3.37 -10.83
N LEU A 210 -13.78 3.55 -12.06
CA LEU A 210 -14.24 4.84 -12.57
C LEU A 210 -15.58 5.25 -11.93
N ARG A 211 -16.51 4.30 -11.73
CA ARG A 211 -17.76 4.57 -11.00
C ARG A 211 -17.52 4.98 -9.56
N GLN A 212 -16.58 4.33 -8.85
CA GLN A 212 -16.18 4.72 -7.50
C GLN A 212 -15.67 6.17 -7.41
N ARG A 213 -15.12 6.71 -8.50
CA ARG A 213 -14.64 8.09 -8.61
C ARG A 213 -15.70 9.07 -9.12
N GLY A 214 -16.94 8.60 -9.33
CA GLY A 214 -18.05 9.44 -9.77
C GLY A 214 -18.09 9.69 -11.28
N HIS A 215 -17.34 8.96 -12.11
CA HIS A 215 -17.43 9.09 -13.57
C HIS A 215 -18.48 8.15 -14.14
N ALA A 216 -19.39 8.63 -14.97
CA ALA A 216 -20.36 7.78 -15.66
C ALA A 216 -19.65 6.91 -16.71
N CYS A 217 -19.99 5.64 -16.79
CA CYS A 217 -19.29 4.67 -17.64
C CYS A 217 -20.28 3.91 -18.52
N ARG A 218 -20.00 3.82 -19.83
CA ARG A 218 -20.68 2.89 -20.74
C ARG A 218 -19.71 1.82 -21.25
N LEU A 219 -20.02 0.56 -20.97
CA LEU A 219 -19.36 -0.61 -21.55
C LEU A 219 -19.99 -0.94 -22.90
N ILE A 220 -19.17 -0.95 -23.95
CA ILE A 220 -19.58 -1.27 -25.32
C ILE A 220 -18.96 -2.63 -25.68
N GLU A 221 -19.80 -3.64 -25.88
CA GLU A 221 -19.39 -5.02 -26.08
C GLU A 221 -19.91 -5.56 -27.42
N ALA A 222 -19.00 -6.10 -28.24
CA ALA A 222 -19.33 -6.62 -29.56
C ALA A 222 -20.18 -7.90 -29.50
N THR A 223 -20.08 -8.67 -28.42
CA THR A 223 -20.82 -9.92 -28.23
C THR A 223 -22.11 -9.71 -27.43
N LYS A 224 -22.95 -10.75 -27.38
CA LYS A 224 -24.21 -10.75 -26.62
C LYS A 224 -24.02 -10.72 -25.10
N GLN A 225 -22.85 -11.14 -24.59
CA GLN A 225 -22.63 -11.30 -23.16
C GLN A 225 -21.28 -10.74 -22.74
N LEU A 226 -21.26 -10.04 -21.61
CA LEU A 226 -20.04 -9.50 -21.02
C LEU A 226 -19.09 -10.60 -20.53
N GLY A 227 -17.84 -10.23 -20.27
CA GLY A 227 -16.81 -11.11 -19.71
C GLY A 227 -15.64 -11.37 -20.66
N GLY A 228 -15.82 -11.13 -21.97
CA GLY A 228 -14.77 -11.27 -22.98
C GLY A 228 -13.98 -12.58 -22.85
N ARG A 229 -12.65 -12.48 -22.73
CA ARG A 229 -11.76 -13.65 -22.57
C ARG A 229 -12.12 -14.55 -21.38
N LEU A 230 -12.72 -14.03 -20.31
CA LEU A 230 -13.17 -14.86 -19.18
C LEU A 230 -14.24 -15.85 -19.65
N ARG A 231 -15.21 -15.38 -20.43
CA ARG A 231 -16.29 -16.21 -20.98
C ARG A 231 -15.81 -17.11 -22.12
N LEU A 232 -14.94 -16.58 -22.98
CA LEU A 232 -14.53 -17.25 -24.21
C LEU A 232 -13.43 -18.30 -24.00
N GLU A 233 -12.48 -18.07 -23.09
CA GLU A 233 -11.30 -18.93 -22.93
C GLU A 233 -11.41 -19.91 -21.75
N ILE A 234 -12.27 -19.65 -20.77
CA ILE A 234 -12.38 -20.48 -19.56
C ILE A 234 -13.60 -21.38 -19.65
N ASP A 235 -13.36 -22.67 -19.36
CA ASP A 235 -14.40 -23.68 -19.35
C ASP A 235 -15.38 -23.50 -18.16
N PRO A 236 -16.68 -23.81 -18.34
CA PRO A 236 -17.68 -23.67 -17.28
C PRO A 236 -17.45 -24.53 -16.03
N VAL A 237 -16.63 -25.59 -16.10
CA VAL A 237 -16.33 -26.44 -14.94
C VAL A 237 -15.34 -25.73 -14.01
N THR A 238 -14.35 -25.04 -14.57
CA THR A 238 -13.39 -24.22 -13.83
C THR A 238 -14.04 -22.93 -13.33
N MET A 239 -14.88 -22.30 -14.16
CA MET A 239 -15.55 -21.04 -13.83
C MET A 239 -17.03 -21.10 -14.24
N PRO A 240 -17.93 -21.47 -13.29
CA PRO A 240 -19.37 -21.51 -13.54
C PRO A 240 -19.87 -20.18 -14.12
N ARG A 241 -20.77 -20.26 -15.10
CA ARG A 241 -21.27 -19.06 -15.80
C ARG A 241 -22.10 -18.20 -14.86
N GLU A 242 -22.81 -18.83 -13.94
CA GLU A 242 -23.60 -18.19 -12.90
C GLU A 242 -22.72 -17.35 -11.97
N THR A 243 -21.53 -17.85 -11.59
CA THR A 243 -20.57 -17.09 -10.79
C THR A 243 -20.03 -15.89 -11.57
N LEU A 244 -19.64 -16.09 -12.85
CA LEU A 244 -19.17 -14.99 -13.69
C LEU A 244 -20.26 -13.91 -13.85
N ASP A 245 -21.49 -14.33 -14.15
CA ASP A 245 -22.62 -13.45 -14.38
C ASP A 245 -23.00 -12.70 -13.09
N ALA A 246 -22.97 -13.36 -11.93
CA ALA A 246 -23.25 -12.73 -10.63
C ALA A 246 -22.21 -11.66 -10.28
N GLU A 247 -20.93 -11.91 -10.50
CA GLU A 247 -19.87 -10.95 -10.22
C GLU A 247 -19.89 -9.76 -11.20
N ILE A 248 -20.13 -10.02 -12.50
CA ILE A 248 -20.36 -8.95 -13.48
C ILE A 248 -21.56 -8.09 -13.08
N ALA A 249 -22.65 -8.72 -12.61
CA ALA A 249 -23.83 -8.00 -12.18
C ALA A 249 -23.57 -7.08 -10.97
N GLN A 250 -22.62 -7.40 -10.09
CA GLN A 250 -22.22 -6.48 -9.01
C GLN A 250 -21.54 -5.21 -9.56
N ILE A 251 -20.73 -5.33 -10.61
CA ILE A 251 -20.10 -4.17 -11.26
C ILE A 251 -21.16 -3.33 -11.97
N VAL A 252 -22.07 -3.96 -12.72
CA VAL A 252 -23.15 -3.27 -13.43
C VAL A 252 -24.09 -2.51 -12.48
N ARG A 253 -24.32 -3.06 -11.27
CA ARG A 253 -25.09 -2.41 -10.21
C ARG A 253 -24.51 -1.08 -9.72
N LEU A 254 -23.26 -0.74 -10.05
CA LEU A 254 -22.66 0.57 -9.77
C LEU A 254 -23.11 1.65 -10.76
N ASP A 255 -24.27 1.50 -11.38
CA ASP A 255 -24.77 2.39 -12.43
C ASP A 255 -23.82 2.46 -13.65
N VAL A 256 -23.35 1.27 -14.08
CA VAL A 256 -22.59 1.14 -15.32
C VAL A 256 -23.57 0.84 -16.45
N ASP A 257 -23.59 1.72 -17.44
CA ASP A 257 -24.33 1.50 -18.67
C ASP A 257 -23.70 0.38 -19.49
N VAL A 258 -24.52 -0.47 -20.11
CA VAL A 258 -24.06 -1.59 -20.93
C VAL A 258 -24.76 -1.59 -22.27
N GLU A 259 -23.97 -1.70 -23.33
CA GLU A 259 -24.43 -1.83 -24.71
C GLU A 259 -23.75 -3.05 -25.35
N THR A 260 -24.50 -4.13 -25.51
CA THR A 260 -24.03 -5.40 -26.11
C THR A 260 -24.34 -5.46 -27.60
N GLU A 261 -23.80 -6.48 -28.28
CA GLU A 261 -24.00 -6.70 -29.72
C GLU A 261 -23.63 -5.47 -30.57
N THR A 262 -22.69 -4.67 -30.08
CA THR A 262 -22.28 -3.38 -30.66
C THR A 262 -20.78 -3.40 -30.89
N ALA A 263 -20.40 -3.71 -32.13
CA ALA A 263 -19.01 -3.66 -32.55
C ALA A 263 -18.61 -2.22 -32.89
N VAL A 264 -17.43 -1.79 -32.43
CA VAL A 264 -16.81 -0.52 -32.84
C VAL A 264 -15.74 -0.84 -33.87
N ASP A 265 -16.16 -1.23 -35.08
CA ASP A 265 -15.28 -1.78 -36.12
C ASP A 265 -15.08 -0.87 -37.33
N SER A 266 -15.65 0.34 -37.29
CA SER A 266 -15.45 1.39 -38.30
C SER A 266 -14.91 2.68 -37.71
N ARG A 267 -14.28 3.50 -38.56
CA ARG A 267 -13.88 4.86 -38.22
C ARG A 267 -15.04 5.69 -37.72
N GLU A 268 -16.18 5.69 -38.42
CA GLU A 268 -17.34 6.51 -38.05
C GLU A 268 -17.88 6.17 -36.66
N ALA A 269 -17.94 4.88 -36.32
CA ALA A 269 -18.38 4.43 -35.00
C ALA A 269 -17.43 4.91 -33.90
N PHE A 270 -16.11 4.82 -34.15
CA PHE A 270 -15.11 5.27 -33.18
C PHE A 270 -15.08 6.79 -33.01
N GLU A 271 -15.13 7.55 -34.10
CA GLU A 271 -15.20 9.03 -34.06
C GLU A 271 -16.43 9.50 -33.27
N THR A 272 -17.58 8.86 -33.48
CA THR A 272 -18.81 9.17 -32.74
C THR A 272 -18.59 9.05 -31.22
N LEU A 273 -17.85 8.03 -30.76
CA LEU A 273 -17.54 7.87 -29.33
C LEU A 273 -16.57 8.94 -28.84
N VAL A 274 -15.54 9.25 -29.63
CA VAL A 274 -14.55 10.28 -29.27
C VAL A 274 -15.19 11.66 -29.13
N GLU A 275 -16.18 11.99 -29.97
CA GLU A 275 -16.93 13.24 -29.90
C GLU A 275 -17.99 13.25 -28.79
N SER A 276 -18.59 12.09 -28.48
CA SER A 276 -19.72 11.99 -27.55
C SER A 276 -19.32 11.82 -26.09
N TYR A 277 -18.09 11.44 -25.79
CA TYR A 277 -17.60 11.14 -24.44
C TYR A 277 -16.38 11.98 -24.07
N ASP A 278 -16.21 12.28 -22.78
CA ASP A 278 -15.03 13.00 -22.32
C ASP A 278 -13.75 12.15 -22.52
N VAL A 279 -13.85 10.82 -22.37
CA VAL A 279 -12.76 9.86 -22.60
C VAL A 279 -13.28 8.59 -23.28
N VAL A 280 -12.46 8.02 -24.17
CA VAL A 280 -12.63 6.66 -24.71
C VAL A 280 -11.50 5.76 -24.22
N LEU A 281 -11.84 4.63 -23.62
CA LEU A 281 -10.91 3.56 -23.21
C LEU A 281 -11.02 2.37 -24.16
N ILE A 282 -9.91 2.05 -24.83
CA ILE A 282 -9.76 0.84 -25.65
C ILE A 282 -9.34 -0.34 -24.74
N ALA A 283 -10.29 -1.23 -24.44
CA ALA A 283 -10.09 -2.46 -23.68
C ALA A 283 -10.48 -3.73 -24.49
N ALA A 284 -10.48 -3.63 -25.83
CA ALA A 284 -10.99 -4.62 -26.79
C ALA A 284 -10.08 -5.85 -27.01
N GLY A 285 -9.26 -6.20 -26.02
CA GLY A 285 -8.35 -7.34 -26.12
C GLY A 285 -7.36 -7.23 -27.29
N MET A 286 -6.89 -8.37 -27.80
CA MET A 286 -5.86 -8.40 -28.85
C MET A 286 -6.39 -7.97 -30.22
N ASP A 287 -7.70 -7.97 -30.43
CA ASP A 287 -8.32 -7.57 -31.69
C ASP A 287 -8.22 -6.06 -31.93
N ALA A 288 -7.95 -5.27 -30.89
CA ALA A 288 -7.71 -3.83 -30.98
C ALA A 288 -6.67 -3.45 -32.06
N VAL A 289 -5.62 -4.24 -32.22
CA VAL A 289 -4.55 -3.98 -33.21
C VAL A 289 -5.08 -4.05 -34.65
N LYS A 290 -6.07 -4.90 -34.91
CA LYS A 290 -6.69 -5.03 -36.25
C LYS A 290 -7.56 -3.82 -36.60
N LEU A 291 -8.01 -3.08 -35.59
CA LEU A 291 -8.90 -1.92 -35.73
C LEU A 291 -8.14 -0.60 -35.54
N ALA A 292 -6.83 -0.63 -35.32
CA ALA A 292 -6.03 0.55 -35.02
C ALA A 292 -6.11 1.62 -36.13
N ASP A 293 -6.07 1.20 -37.40
CA ASP A 293 -6.17 2.09 -38.57
C ASP A 293 -7.56 2.75 -38.68
N GLU A 294 -8.62 2.01 -38.35
CA GLU A 294 -10.00 2.52 -38.33
C GLU A 294 -10.16 3.54 -37.20
N TRP A 295 -9.64 3.23 -36.02
CA TRP A 295 -9.68 4.09 -34.84
C TRP A 295 -8.69 5.25 -34.88
N SER A 296 -7.85 5.32 -35.93
CA SER A 296 -6.80 6.32 -36.09
C SER A 296 -5.86 6.42 -34.88
N VAL A 297 -5.49 5.26 -34.33
CA VAL A 297 -4.52 5.13 -33.23
C VAL A 297 -3.27 4.38 -33.71
N GLU A 298 -2.11 4.78 -33.21
CA GLU A 298 -0.87 4.08 -33.52
C GLU A 298 -0.84 2.70 -32.86
N SER A 299 -0.23 1.73 -33.53
CA SER A 299 -0.04 0.39 -32.98
C SER A 299 1.29 -0.21 -33.43
N SER A 300 1.76 -1.15 -32.62
CA SER A 300 2.92 -1.98 -32.90
C SER A 300 2.57 -3.45 -32.81
N ARG A 301 3.53 -4.33 -33.11
CA ARG A 301 3.36 -5.78 -32.93
C ARG A 301 2.99 -6.20 -31.50
N ARG A 302 3.16 -5.30 -30.52
CA ARG A 302 2.88 -5.56 -29.10
C ARG A 302 1.46 -5.16 -28.67
N GLY A 303 0.79 -4.28 -29.44
CA GLY A 303 -0.51 -3.72 -29.09
C GLY A 303 -0.67 -2.27 -29.60
N ILE A 304 -1.75 -1.61 -29.20
CA ILE A 304 -1.92 -0.16 -29.34
C ILE A 304 -0.78 0.57 -28.63
N ASP A 305 -0.19 1.56 -29.28
CA ASP A 305 0.92 2.33 -28.74
C ASP A 305 0.41 3.37 -27.73
N ILE A 306 1.04 3.38 -26.55
CA ILE A 306 0.68 4.23 -25.42
C ILE A 306 1.93 4.80 -24.74
N THR A 307 1.76 5.92 -24.04
CA THR A 307 2.66 6.34 -22.97
C THR A 307 2.51 5.33 -21.82
N ARG A 308 3.53 4.50 -21.59
CA ARG A 308 3.45 3.33 -20.70
C ARG A 308 3.07 3.71 -19.26
N GLU A 309 3.51 4.87 -18.83
CA GLU A 309 3.28 5.40 -17.48
C GLU A 309 1.83 5.84 -17.28
N THR A 310 1.17 6.37 -18.32
CA THR A 310 -0.14 7.03 -18.20
C THR A 310 -1.26 6.38 -18.99
N TYR A 311 -0.98 5.30 -19.75
CA TYR A 311 -1.92 4.60 -20.62
C TYR A 311 -2.54 5.46 -21.75
N GLN A 312 -2.09 6.70 -21.91
CA GLN A 312 -2.57 7.61 -22.94
C GLN A 312 -2.04 7.21 -24.31
N THR A 313 -2.90 7.23 -25.32
CA THR A 313 -2.47 7.19 -26.73
C THR A 313 -1.99 8.58 -27.16
N LYS A 314 -1.53 8.72 -28.40
CA LYS A 314 -1.25 10.06 -28.97
C LYS A 314 -2.51 10.89 -29.27
N ARG A 315 -3.69 10.27 -29.17
CA ARG A 315 -4.97 10.93 -29.40
C ARG A 315 -5.53 11.42 -28.06
N GLY A 316 -5.83 12.72 -27.99
CA GLY A 316 -5.93 13.48 -26.75
C GLY A 316 -6.76 12.85 -25.62
N ASN A 317 -8.00 12.42 -25.91
CA ASN A 317 -8.91 11.84 -24.93
C ASN A 317 -9.06 10.30 -25.06
N VAL A 318 -8.08 9.64 -25.66
CA VAL A 318 -8.13 8.18 -25.90
C VAL A 318 -7.02 7.47 -25.11
N PHE A 319 -7.44 6.49 -24.32
CA PHE A 319 -6.59 5.62 -23.52
C PHE A 319 -6.70 4.18 -24.01
N ALA A 320 -5.67 3.36 -23.78
CA ALA A 320 -5.72 1.94 -24.08
C ALA A 320 -5.05 1.12 -22.98
N ALA A 321 -5.62 -0.04 -22.64
CA ALA A 321 -5.13 -0.86 -21.53
C ALA A 321 -5.33 -2.36 -21.74
N GLY A 322 -4.74 -3.16 -20.85
CA GLY A 322 -4.95 -4.61 -20.85
C GLY A 322 -4.34 -5.29 -22.07
N SER A 323 -5.03 -6.33 -22.56
CA SER A 323 -4.56 -7.08 -23.72
C SER A 323 -4.50 -6.28 -25.03
N ALA A 324 -5.11 -5.09 -25.09
CA ALA A 324 -5.02 -4.20 -26.25
C ALA A 324 -3.62 -3.62 -26.46
N VAL A 325 -2.84 -3.40 -25.40
CA VAL A 325 -1.52 -2.74 -25.47
C VAL A 325 -0.34 -3.69 -25.30
N ARG A 326 -0.57 -4.91 -24.81
CA ARG A 326 0.48 -5.86 -24.41
C ARG A 326 0.21 -7.32 -24.81
N GLY A 327 -0.78 -7.56 -25.67
CA GLY A 327 -1.14 -8.90 -26.12
C GLY A 327 -1.74 -9.80 -25.01
N LYS A 328 -1.60 -11.12 -25.16
CA LYS A 328 -2.15 -12.08 -24.18
C LYS A 328 -1.44 -11.96 -22.84
N CYS A 329 -2.14 -11.46 -21.82
CA CYS A 329 -1.63 -11.35 -20.46
C CYS A 329 -2.48 -12.15 -19.46
N LEU A 330 -1.94 -12.32 -18.24
CA LEU A 330 -2.63 -12.94 -17.11
C LEU A 330 -3.91 -12.17 -16.78
N PHE A 331 -5.00 -12.86 -16.43
CA PHE A 331 -6.28 -12.21 -16.08
C PHE A 331 -6.14 -11.22 -14.92
N VAL A 332 -5.37 -11.56 -13.88
CA VAL A 332 -5.08 -10.65 -12.77
C VAL A 332 -4.32 -9.41 -13.23
N ARG A 333 -3.45 -9.51 -14.25
CA ARG A 333 -2.79 -8.33 -14.82
C ARG A 333 -3.76 -7.50 -15.66
N SER A 334 -4.66 -8.13 -16.43
CA SER A 334 -5.71 -7.40 -17.16
C SER A 334 -6.61 -6.61 -16.23
N ALA A 335 -7.00 -7.19 -15.09
CA ALA A 335 -7.78 -6.50 -14.06
C ALA A 335 -6.97 -5.36 -13.42
N ALA A 336 -5.68 -5.57 -13.12
CA ALA A 336 -4.80 -4.54 -12.61
C ALA A 336 -4.61 -3.37 -13.60
N ASP A 337 -4.43 -3.66 -14.89
CA ASP A 337 -4.38 -2.62 -15.93
C ASP A 337 -5.66 -1.77 -15.93
N GLY A 338 -6.83 -2.39 -15.70
CA GLY A 338 -8.11 -1.69 -15.56
C GLY A 338 -8.15 -0.74 -14.35
N LYS A 339 -7.59 -1.15 -13.20
CA LYS A 339 -7.46 -0.30 -12.00
C LYS A 339 -6.53 0.88 -12.25
N GLU A 340 -5.37 0.60 -12.84
CA GLU A 340 -4.33 1.61 -13.08
C GLU A 340 -4.76 2.64 -14.12
N VAL A 341 -5.38 2.21 -15.22
CA VAL A 341 -5.88 3.15 -16.25
C VAL A 341 -7.04 3.99 -15.73
N ALA A 342 -7.91 3.44 -14.88
CA ALA A 342 -8.99 4.21 -14.26
C ALA A 342 -8.43 5.38 -13.43
N GLY A 343 -7.35 5.17 -12.68
CA GLY A 343 -6.67 6.25 -11.95
C GLY A 343 -6.03 7.31 -12.87
N CYS A 344 -5.50 6.91 -14.03
CA CYS A 344 -4.95 7.85 -15.01
C CYS A 344 -6.06 8.67 -15.70
N ILE A 345 -7.18 8.04 -16.02
CA ILE A 345 -8.36 8.69 -16.61
C ILE A 345 -8.97 9.69 -15.62
N ASP A 346 -9.04 9.35 -14.34
CA ASP A 346 -9.51 10.23 -13.27
C ASP A 346 -8.69 11.52 -13.16
N GLN A 347 -7.35 11.40 -13.13
CA GLN A 347 -6.44 12.56 -13.16
C GLN A 347 -6.69 13.43 -14.39
N PHE A 348 -6.84 12.80 -15.57
CA PHE A 348 -7.12 13.50 -16.82
C PHE A 348 -8.46 14.26 -16.78
N LEU A 349 -9.52 13.60 -16.32
CA LEU A 349 -10.87 14.17 -16.25
C LEU A 349 -10.98 15.29 -15.20
N SER A 350 -10.17 15.22 -14.15
CA SER A 350 -10.05 16.23 -13.09
C SER A 350 -9.17 17.41 -13.48
N GLY A 351 -8.54 17.38 -14.67
CA GLY A 351 -7.64 18.45 -15.15
C GLY A 351 -6.27 18.44 -14.48
N GLU A 352 -5.90 17.36 -13.81
CA GLU A 352 -4.59 17.17 -13.19
C GLU A 352 -3.55 16.75 -14.23
N THR A 353 -2.27 16.87 -13.86
CA THR A 353 -1.20 16.28 -14.67
C THR A 353 -1.26 14.77 -14.52
N VAL A 354 -1.48 14.06 -15.63
CA VAL A 354 -1.51 12.59 -15.61
C VAL A 354 -0.12 12.05 -15.32
N THR A 355 0.00 11.30 -14.25
CA THR A 355 1.24 10.70 -13.77
C THR A 355 1.09 9.19 -13.65
N ALA A 356 2.23 8.48 -13.57
CA ALA A 356 2.20 7.05 -13.33
C ALA A 356 1.51 6.73 -12.00
N PRO A 357 0.81 5.58 -11.90
CA PRO A 357 0.34 5.07 -10.62
C PRO A 357 1.48 5.10 -9.58
N ALA A 358 1.20 5.74 -8.43
CA ALA A 358 2.19 5.94 -7.40
C ALA A 358 2.78 4.60 -6.94
N LYS A 359 4.12 4.51 -6.91
CA LYS A 359 4.80 3.38 -6.31
C LYS A 359 4.96 3.67 -4.82
N PRO A 360 4.42 2.84 -3.92
CA PRO A 360 4.62 3.06 -2.50
C PRO A 360 6.10 2.93 -2.17
N PHE A 361 6.58 3.80 -1.28
CA PHE A 361 7.89 3.60 -0.66
C PHE A 361 7.89 2.28 0.10
N ALA A 362 8.98 1.52 0.00
CA ALA A 362 9.13 0.32 0.81
C ALA A 362 10.60 -0.03 1.02
N SER A 363 10.99 -0.18 2.29
CA SER A 363 12.16 -0.97 2.65
C SER A 363 11.84 -2.47 2.50
N ARG A 364 12.83 -3.26 2.11
CA ARG A 364 12.68 -4.70 1.85
C ARG A 364 13.82 -5.48 2.47
N LEU A 365 13.47 -6.56 3.16
CA LEU A 365 14.40 -7.45 3.85
C LEU A 365 15.23 -8.32 2.89
N GLY A 366 14.73 -8.53 1.67
CA GLY A 366 15.34 -9.43 0.69
C GLY A 366 15.13 -10.91 1.04
N ARG A 367 16.17 -11.72 0.83
CA ARG A 367 16.16 -13.17 1.09
C ARG A 367 16.40 -13.42 2.58
N LEU A 368 15.56 -14.27 3.18
CA LEU A 368 15.69 -14.67 4.58
C LEU A 368 16.83 -15.67 4.78
N ALA A 369 17.57 -15.50 5.88
CA ALA A 369 18.41 -16.55 6.43
C ALA A 369 17.57 -17.58 7.21
N THR A 370 18.12 -18.78 7.42
CA THR A 370 17.40 -19.91 8.04
C THR A 370 16.96 -19.63 9.47
N ASP A 371 17.76 -18.92 10.25
CA ASP A 371 17.46 -18.51 11.62
C ASP A 371 16.35 -17.46 11.69
N GLU A 372 16.29 -16.57 10.69
CA GLU A 372 15.24 -15.55 10.58
C GLU A 372 13.89 -16.15 10.23
N MET A 373 13.89 -17.20 9.41
CA MET A 373 12.67 -17.95 9.12
C MET A 373 12.05 -18.52 10.40
N LYS A 374 12.86 -18.97 11.36
CA LYS A 374 12.35 -19.45 12.66
C LYS A 374 11.63 -18.34 13.42
N GLN A 375 12.12 -17.10 13.35
CA GLN A 375 11.47 -15.94 13.97
C GLN A 375 10.10 -15.66 13.36
N PHE A 376 9.95 -15.77 12.05
CA PHE A 376 8.64 -15.64 11.40
C PHE A 376 7.70 -16.78 11.74
N LEU A 377 8.17 -18.03 11.69
CA LEU A 377 7.36 -19.21 12.02
C LEU A 377 6.85 -19.20 13.46
N ALA A 378 7.64 -18.69 14.41
CA ALA A 378 7.21 -18.56 15.80
C ALA A 378 5.97 -17.65 15.99
N GLY A 379 5.68 -16.77 15.02
CA GLY A 379 4.47 -15.93 15.03
C GLY A 379 3.25 -16.56 14.33
N ALA A 380 3.44 -17.58 13.51
CA ALA A 380 2.42 -18.13 12.62
C ALA A 380 1.92 -19.51 13.07
N ALA A 381 0.75 -19.91 12.57
CA ALA A 381 0.21 -21.25 12.80
C ALA A 381 1.00 -22.33 12.02
N SER A 382 1.21 -23.48 12.67
CA SER A 382 1.91 -24.65 12.13
C SER A 382 0.97 -25.74 11.59
N VAL A 383 -0.31 -25.41 11.40
CA VAL A 383 -1.31 -26.32 10.79
C VAL A 383 -0.93 -26.60 9.34
N PRO A 384 -1.02 -27.84 8.81
CA PRO A 384 -0.72 -28.14 7.40
C PRO A 384 -1.60 -27.36 6.41
N VAL A 385 -1.14 -27.22 5.15
CA VAL A 385 -2.04 -26.72 4.10
C VAL A 385 -3.15 -27.73 3.90
N GLN A 386 -4.38 -27.22 3.95
CA GLN A 386 -5.54 -28.02 3.65
C GLN A 386 -5.87 -27.86 2.17
N ILE A 387 -5.72 -28.96 1.42
CA ILE A 387 -6.06 -29.02 0.01
C ILE A 387 -7.53 -29.45 -0.10
N LEU A 388 -8.39 -28.52 -0.53
CA LEU A 388 -9.78 -28.84 -0.82
C LEU A 388 -9.90 -29.50 -2.20
N THR A 389 -10.78 -30.50 -2.32
CA THR A 389 -11.21 -30.95 -3.65
C THR A 389 -12.09 -29.89 -4.32
N LYS A 390 -12.31 -30.01 -5.64
CA LYS A 390 -13.10 -29.01 -6.41
C LYS A 390 -14.53 -28.77 -5.89
N LYS A 391 -15.07 -29.67 -5.07
CA LYS A 391 -16.44 -29.61 -4.52
C LYS A 391 -16.50 -29.21 -3.04
N GLU A 392 -15.36 -29.12 -2.37
CA GLU A 392 -15.30 -28.80 -0.95
C GLU A 392 -15.03 -27.30 -0.77
N GLU A 393 -15.62 -26.73 0.26
CA GLU A 393 -15.39 -25.36 0.71
C GLU A 393 -14.81 -25.40 2.13
N TYR A 394 -14.01 -24.40 2.47
CA TYR A 394 -13.54 -24.26 3.84
C TYR A 394 -14.70 -23.96 4.77
N SER A 395 -14.67 -24.53 5.99
CA SER A 395 -15.42 -23.96 7.10
C SER A 395 -14.79 -22.63 7.55
N SER A 396 -15.55 -21.83 8.31
CA SER A 396 -15.04 -20.58 8.90
C SER A 396 -13.76 -20.82 9.74
N ASP A 397 -13.75 -21.87 10.56
CA ASP A 397 -12.59 -22.23 11.39
C ASP A 397 -11.37 -22.61 10.54
N GLN A 398 -11.58 -23.35 9.44
CA GLN A 398 -10.49 -23.70 8.53
C GLN A 398 -9.93 -22.47 7.81
N VAL A 399 -10.79 -21.49 7.47
CA VAL A 399 -10.34 -20.21 6.91
C VAL A 399 -9.47 -19.46 7.91
N ALA A 400 -9.85 -19.43 9.19
CA ALA A 400 -9.04 -18.79 10.22
C ALA A 400 -7.67 -19.50 10.38
N ASP A 401 -7.67 -20.82 10.56
CA ASP A 401 -6.46 -21.65 10.69
C ASP A 401 -5.50 -21.48 9.48
N GLN A 402 -6.04 -21.51 8.26
CA GLN A 402 -5.25 -21.35 7.05
C GLN A 402 -4.78 -19.90 6.85
N SER A 403 -5.53 -18.91 7.34
CA SER A 403 -5.10 -17.51 7.30
C SER A 403 -3.98 -17.22 8.29
N ASP A 404 -4.04 -17.81 9.47
CA ASP A 404 -3.01 -17.73 10.52
C ASP A 404 -1.70 -18.42 10.15
N ARG A 405 -1.67 -19.16 9.03
CA ARG A 405 -0.42 -19.58 8.41
C ARG A 405 0.40 -18.39 7.88
N CYS A 406 -0.17 -17.19 7.75
CA CYS A 406 0.55 -16.00 7.33
C CYS A 406 1.74 -15.70 8.26
N LEU A 407 2.93 -15.57 7.67
CA LEU A 407 4.14 -15.15 8.41
C LEU A 407 4.11 -13.68 8.84
N SER A 408 3.09 -12.90 8.46
CA SER A 408 3.00 -11.47 8.76
C SER A 408 4.26 -10.70 8.35
N CYS A 409 4.75 -10.92 7.12
CA CYS A 409 6.01 -10.35 6.64
C CYS A 409 6.00 -8.82 6.48
N GLY A 410 4.82 -8.20 6.33
CA GLY A 410 4.69 -6.75 6.21
C GLY A 410 4.70 -6.05 7.56
N CYS A 411 5.08 -4.77 7.58
CA CYS A 411 5.17 -4.00 8.81
C CYS A 411 3.78 -3.75 9.42
N VAL A 412 3.66 -3.93 10.74
CA VAL A 412 2.43 -3.62 11.49
C VAL A 412 2.08 -2.13 11.49
N ALA A 413 3.07 -1.27 11.30
CA ALA A 413 2.92 0.18 11.26
C ALA A 413 2.94 0.75 9.83
N HIS A 414 2.80 -0.09 8.80
CA HIS A 414 2.70 0.42 7.43
C HIS A 414 1.54 1.43 7.30
N GLY A 415 1.78 2.56 6.64
CA GLY A 415 0.84 3.69 6.54
C GLY A 415 0.99 4.72 7.66
N ASP A 416 1.23 4.28 8.90
CA ASP A 416 1.40 5.14 10.08
C ASP A 416 2.87 5.38 10.47
N CYS A 417 3.80 4.63 9.88
CA CYS A 417 5.22 4.72 10.16
C CYS A 417 5.80 6.06 9.68
N ARG A 418 6.23 6.90 10.61
CA ARG A 418 6.78 8.22 10.29
C ARG A 418 8.08 8.13 9.49
N LEU A 419 8.91 7.11 9.77
CA LEU A 419 10.13 6.87 8.99
C LEU A 419 9.78 6.55 7.53
N GLU A 420 8.78 5.70 7.31
CA GLU A 420 8.27 5.35 5.98
C GLU A 420 7.76 6.60 5.24
N ASN A 421 6.87 7.35 5.89
CA ASN A 421 6.21 8.51 5.30
C ASN A 421 7.19 9.63 4.95
N TYR A 422 8.14 9.95 5.85
CA TYR A 422 9.17 10.95 5.51
C TYR A 422 10.15 10.44 4.47
N SER A 423 10.47 9.14 4.45
CA SER A 423 11.31 8.56 3.39
C SER A 423 10.66 8.67 2.02
N ALA A 424 9.35 8.44 1.93
CA ALA A 424 8.57 8.68 0.71
C ALA A 424 8.60 10.17 0.32
N ARG A 425 8.26 11.07 1.26
CA ARG A 425 8.21 12.53 1.02
C ARG A 425 9.53 13.09 0.49
N TYR A 426 10.64 12.67 1.09
CA TYR A 426 11.97 13.16 0.71
C TYR A 426 12.64 12.27 -0.33
N GLY A 427 11.98 11.26 -0.90
CA GLY A 427 12.53 10.39 -1.95
C GLY A 427 13.85 9.72 -1.53
N ALA A 428 13.89 9.17 -0.33
CA ALA A 428 15.03 8.41 0.19
C ALA A 428 15.15 7.04 -0.51
N ASP A 429 16.37 6.60 -0.79
CA ASP A 429 16.65 5.23 -1.25
C ASP A 429 17.13 4.37 -0.07
N PRO A 430 16.35 3.36 0.37
CA PRO A 430 16.73 2.50 1.48
C PRO A 430 18.02 1.69 1.21
N ASN A 431 18.49 1.61 -0.04
CA ASN A 431 19.69 0.88 -0.42
C ASN A 431 20.93 1.77 -0.62
N ARG A 432 20.81 3.10 -0.45
CA ARG A 432 21.89 4.05 -0.75
C ARG A 432 23.19 3.72 -0.02
N PHE A 433 23.11 3.38 1.26
CA PHE A 433 24.27 3.14 2.12
C PHE A 433 24.64 1.65 2.30
N GLY A 434 24.12 0.77 1.44
CA GLY A 434 24.60 -0.61 1.32
C GLY A 434 23.80 -1.65 2.11
N THR A 435 24.44 -2.79 2.37
CA THR A 435 23.79 -4.03 2.79
C THR A 435 23.38 -4.05 4.25
N ARG A 436 22.19 -4.58 4.48
CA ARG A 436 21.62 -5.00 5.77
C ARG A 436 22.68 -5.49 6.77
N GLN A 437 22.85 -4.77 7.87
CA GLN A 437 23.81 -5.11 8.92
C GLN A 437 23.24 -6.05 10.01
N GLY A 438 21.91 -6.11 10.18
CA GLY A 438 21.25 -6.86 11.25
C GLY A 438 20.37 -8.02 10.78
N LYS A 439 20.03 -8.92 11.72
CA LYS A 439 19.09 -10.02 11.49
C LYS A 439 17.68 -9.64 11.92
N TYR A 440 16.69 -10.30 11.31
CA TYR A 440 15.29 -10.11 11.69
C TYR A 440 15.05 -10.85 12.99
N GLU A 441 14.50 -10.13 13.97
CA GLU A 441 14.26 -10.64 15.31
C GLU A 441 13.00 -9.98 15.88
N VAL A 442 12.21 -10.76 16.62
CA VAL A 442 11.11 -10.27 17.45
C VAL A 442 11.39 -10.72 18.88
N VAL A 443 11.49 -9.77 19.80
CA VAL A 443 11.71 -9.98 21.23
C VAL A 443 10.40 -9.72 22.00
N GLY A 444 10.23 -10.33 23.17
CA GLY A 444 9.03 -10.17 24.01
C GLY A 444 7.93 -11.21 23.77
N ARG A 445 8.20 -12.24 22.94
CA ARG A 445 7.24 -13.32 22.68
C ARG A 445 6.78 -13.99 23.98
N GLY A 446 5.47 -14.21 24.10
CA GLY A 446 4.83 -14.76 25.31
C GLY A 446 4.39 -13.68 26.31
N GLY A 447 4.76 -12.42 26.09
CA GLY A 447 4.21 -11.25 26.76
C GLY A 447 3.17 -10.52 25.90
N LYS A 448 2.70 -9.36 26.40
CA LYS A 448 1.78 -8.48 25.67
C LYS A 448 2.50 -7.55 24.72
N VAL A 449 3.73 -7.16 25.02
CA VAL A 449 4.50 -6.23 24.19
C VAL A 449 5.61 -6.93 23.43
N LEU A 450 5.62 -6.73 22.11
CA LEU A 450 6.67 -7.19 21.21
C LEU A 450 7.58 -6.03 20.80
N PHE A 451 8.85 -6.36 20.61
CA PHE A 451 9.87 -5.43 20.15
C PHE A 451 10.65 -6.00 18.96
N GLU A 452 10.69 -5.25 17.87
CA GLU A 452 11.52 -5.53 16.70
C GLU A 452 12.72 -4.58 16.67
N PRO A 453 13.89 -5.00 17.20
CA PRO A 453 15.08 -4.14 17.30
C PRO A 453 15.53 -3.63 15.93
N GLY A 454 15.31 -4.41 14.88
CA GLY A 454 15.59 -4.05 13.50
C GLY A 454 14.84 -2.82 12.98
N LYS A 455 13.72 -2.43 13.60
CA LYS A 455 12.95 -1.23 13.22
C LYS A 455 13.28 -0.04 14.11
N CYS A 456 14.03 -0.22 15.19
CA CYS A 456 14.26 0.80 16.19
C CYS A 456 15.34 1.81 15.77
N ILE A 457 14.95 3.08 15.65
CA ILE A 457 15.89 4.18 15.36
C ILE A 457 16.58 4.74 16.62
N LYS A 458 16.47 4.04 17.76
CA LYS A 458 17.12 4.41 19.04
C LYS A 458 16.80 5.85 19.48
N CYS A 459 15.55 6.27 19.30
CA CYS A 459 15.11 7.64 19.58
C CYS A 459 14.91 8.00 21.05
N GLU A 460 15.06 7.05 21.96
CA GLU A 460 14.89 7.19 23.42
C GLU A 460 13.48 7.53 23.92
N LEU A 461 12.49 7.76 23.05
CA LEU A 461 11.14 8.16 23.49
C LEU A 461 10.51 7.14 24.45
N CYS A 462 10.59 5.85 24.15
CA CYS A 462 10.08 4.81 25.03
C CYS A 462 10.84 4.71 26.37
N ILE A 463 12.15 5.02 26.38
CA ILE A 463 12.97 5.08 27.60
C ILE A 463 12.51 6.23 28.49
N GLN A 464 12.35 7.43 27.89
CA GLN A 464 11.91 8.60 28.63
C GLN A 464 10.50 8.41 29.20
N ILE A 465 9.57 7.86 28.42
CA ILE A 465 8.21 7.58 28.88
C ILE A 465 8.22 6.52 29.98
N ALA A 466 8.90 5.40 29.78
CA ALA A 466 8.93 4.31 30.78
C ALA A 466 9.55 4.76 32.11
N SER A 467 10.48 5.72 32.10
CA SER A 467 11.09 6.25 33.33
C SER A 467 10.15 7.09 34.20
N GLU A 468 8.96 7.46 33.70
CA GLU A 468 7.92 8.08 34.52
C GLU A 468 7.22 7.09 35.46
N SER A 469 7.24 5.80 35.14
CA SER A 469 6.65 4.80 36.02
C SER A 469 7.55 4.59 37.24
N LYS A 470 6.95 4.64 38.42
CA LYS A 470 7.64 4.36 39.69
C LYS A 470 7.69 2.87 40.02
N ASN A 471 6.88 2.06 39.33
CA ASN A 471 6.67 0.65 39.64
C ASN A 471 7.32 -0.29 38.62
N ALA A 472 7.73 0.23 37.46
CA ALA A 472 8.45 -0.52 36.44
C ALA A 472 9.97 -0.37 36.61
N LEU A 473 10.74 -1.36 36.16
CA LEU A 473 12.21 -1.26 36.04
C LEU A 473 12.63 -0.22 34.99
N GLY A 474 11.71 0.19 34.10
CA GLY A 474 11.96 1.09 32.99
C GLY A 474 12.64 0.39 31.81
N LEU A 475 12.92 1.18 30.78
CA LEU A 475 13.74 0.78 29.64
C LEU A 475 15.07 1.53 29.68
N SER A 476 16.11 0.95 29.09
CA SER A 476 17.39 1.62 28.89
C SER A 476 18.08 1.10 27.64
N PHE A 477 19.19 1.75 27.25
CA PHE A 477 20.12 1.15 26.31
C PHE A 477 20.99 0.10 27.01
N VAL A 478 21.06 -1.08 26.41
CA VAL A 478 21.95 -2.16 26.81
C VAL A 478 22.92 -2.46 25.67
N GLY A 479 24.11 -2.98 26.00
CA GLY A 479 25.17 -3.22 25.02
C GLY A 479 26.05 -2.00 24.75
N ARG A 480 27.00 -2.13 23.81
CA ARG A 480 27.91 -1.07 23.35
C ARG A 480 28.21 -1.22 21.87
N GLY A 481 28.52 -0.12 21.18
CA GLY A 481 28.84 -0.14 19.75
C GLY A 481 27.66 -0.59 18.89
N PHE A 482 27.90 -1.56 18.00
CA PHE A 482 26.88 -2.10 17.10
C PHE A 482 25.81 -2.92 17.83
N ASP A 483 26.08 -3.37 19.05
CA ASP A 483 25.16 -4.20 19.85
C ASP A 483 24.20 -3.36 20.72
N VAL A 484 24.24 -2.02 20.62
CA VAL A 484 23.33 -1.15 21.39
C VAL A 484 21.89 -1.39 20.96
N ARG A 485 21.04 -1.74 21.93
CA ARG A 485 19.59 -1.89 21.76
C ARG A 485 18.83 -1.36 22.97
N VAL A 486 17.56 -1.03 22.75
CA VAL A 486 16.61 -0.78 23.86
C VAL A 486 16.26 -2.12 24.49
N SER A 487 16.27 -2.20 25.81
CA SER A 487 15.84 -3.37 26.58
C SER A 487 15.47 -2.97 28.01
N VAL A 488 14.85 -3.89 28.75
CA VAL A 488 14.74 -3.79 30.21
C VAL A 488 16.11 -4.14 30.82
N PRO A 489 16.59 -3.40 31.84
CA PRO A 489 17.80 -3.74 32.58
C PRO A 489 17.73 -5.15 33.20
N PHE A 490 18.90 -5.79 33.37
CA PHE A 490 19.05 -7.10 34.03
C PHE A 490 18.19 -8.23 33.41
N ASP A 491 18.03 -8.22 32.09
CA ASP A 491 17.29 -9.23 31.32
C ASP A 491 15.79 -9.33 31.71
N GLY A 492 15.21 -8.23 32.20
CA GLY A 492 13.77 -8.14 32.48
C GLY A 492 12.89 -8.22 31.23
N ASN A 493 11.60 -8.44 31.42
CA ASN A 493 10.63 -8.52 30.31
C ASN A 493 9.98 -7.16 30.02
N TYR A 494 9.63 -6.92 28.74
CA TYR A 494 9.09 -5.64 28.28
C TYR A 494 7.76 -5.24 28.92
N ASP A 495 6.93 -6.21 29.33
CA ASP A 495 5.67 -5.93 30.02
C ASP A 495 5.93 -5.31 31.40
N GLU A 496 6.89 -5.84 32.16
CA GLU A 496 7.34 -5.30 33.45
C GLU A 496 8.12 -3.99 33.29
N GLY A 497 8.94 -3.88 32.23
CA GLY A 497 9.74 -2.68 31.97
C GLY A 497 8.91 -1.45 31.62
N MET A 498 7.75 -1.63 30.99
CA MET A 498 6.84 -0.53 30.63
C MET A 498 5.61 -0.43 31.54
N GLY A 499 5.14 -1.53 32.13
CA GLY A 499 3.99 -1.55 33.03
C GLY A 499 2.76 -0.88 32.44
N GLU A 500 2.13 0.00 33.24
CA GLU A 500 0.97 0.79 32.82
C GLU A 500 1.24 1.79 31.68
N LEU A 501 2.51 2.04 31.34
CA LEU A 501 2.91 3.01 30.31
C LEU A 501 3.14 2.37 28.94
N ALA A 502 2.97 1.05 28.79
CA ALA A 502 3.19 0.34 27.52
C ALA A 502 2.45 0.98 26.33
N ALA A 503 1.17 1.32 26.49
CA ALA A 503 0.39 1.96 25.44
C ALA A 503 0.96 3.31 25.00
N ARG A 504 1.46 4.12 25.97
CA ARG A 504 2.10 5.41 25.68
C ARG A 504 3.43 5.23 24.97
N CYS A 505 4.24 4.25 25.38
CA CYS A 505 5.51 3.92 24.72
C CYS A 505 5.30 3.46 23.27
N ILE A 506 4.31 2.61 23.02
CA ILE A 506 3.96 2.11 21.69
C ILE A 506 3.46 3.26 20.81
N ALA A 507 2.53 4.08 21.30
CA ALA A 507 2.02 5.25 20.58
C ALA A 507 3.11 6.28 20.22
N ALA A 508 4.14 6.40 21.07
CA ALA A 508 5.27 7.29 20.82
C ALA A 508 6.33 6.71 19.85
N CYS A 509 6.26 5.42 19.52
CA CYS A 509 7.23 4.77 18.66
C CYS A 509 7.07 5.22 17.20
N PRO A 510 8.04 5.95 16.61
CA PRO A 510 7.86 6.54 15.28
C PRO A 510 7.95 5.52 14.13
N THR A 511 8.39 4.30 14.41
CA THR A 511 8.65 3.26 13.40
C THR A 511 7.85 1.98 13.60
N GLY A 512 7.02 1.91 14.65
CA GLY A 512 6.32 0.68 15.02
C GLY A 512 7.25 -0.46 15.43
N ALA A 513 8.45 -0.14 15.94
CA ALA A 513 9.36 -1.13 16.51
C ALA A 513 8.80 -1.77 17.80
N LEU A 514 7.94 -1.06 18.52
CA LEU A 514 7.18 -1.56 19.67
C LEU A 514 5.70 -1.66 19.30
N TYR A 515 5.06 -2.77 19.62
CA TYR A 515 3.63 -3.00 19.35
C TYR A 515 3.07 -4.10 20.25
N PHE A 516 1.75 -4.15 20.39
CA PHE A 516 1.08 -5.22 21.14
C PHE A 516 1.06 -6.53 20.36
N ASP A 517 1.23 -7.66 21.05
CA ASP A 517 1.02 -8.98 20.48
C ASP A 517 -0.48 -9.15 20.21
N ARG A 518 -0.82 -9.25 18.92
CA ARG A 518 -2.19 -9.38 18.43
C ARG A 518 -2.90 -10.65 18.91
N LYS A 519 -2.17 -11.64 19.44
CA LYS A 519 -2.77 -12.85 20.05
C LYS A 519 -3.26 -12.64 21.48
N THR A 520 -2.92 -11.50 22.09
CA THR A 520 -3.27 -11.16 23.48
C THR A 520 -4.31 -10.05 23.60
N GLU A 521 -4.70 -9.46 22.46
CA GLU A 521 -5.89 -8.64 22.28
C GLU A 521 -7.08 -9.55 21.92
#